data_AF-A0A5R9GAB4-F1
#
_entry.id   AF-A0A5R9GAB4-F1
#
_cell.length_a   1.000
_cell.length_b   1.000
_cell.length_c   1.000
_cell.angle_alpha   90.00
_cell.angle_beta   90.00
_cell.angle_gamma   90.00
#
_symmetry.space_group_name_H-M   'P 1'
#
loop_
_entity.id
_entity.type
_entity.pdbx_description
1 polymer ?
#
loop_
_entity_poly.entity_id
_entity_poly.type
_entity_poly.pdbx_seq_one_letter_code
_entity_poly.pdbx_strand_id
1 'polypeptide(L)'
;MEISHDQDGFTYIKYAENKRLLKLTVYWIDGVESEMFLQTIIRYVTTVANHPKHIGKLEPAKYWSLVERLATMFCKSYSPTTNYGVTKPEVRGAIYFVLQAGIKAGEWPEDFEVTPGAFVQYWEDRR
;
A
#
# COMPACT_ATOMS: atom_id res chain seq x y z
N MET A 1 18.88 2.70 4.00
CA MET A 1 17.49 2.23 4.08
C MET A 1 17.54 0.78 4.51
N GLU A 2 16.75 0.40 5.49
CA GLU A 2 16.71 -0.97 6.00
C GLU A 2 15.27 -1.50 5.87
N ILE A 3 15.15 -2.72 5.36
CA ILE A 3 13.88 -3.44 5.27
C ILE A 3 14.04 -4.72 6.09
N SER A 4 13.12 -4.96 7.02
CA SER A 4 13.10 -6.17 7.84
C SER A 4 11.70 -6.77 7.86
N HIS A 5 11.64 -8.09 7.90
CA HIS A 5 10.42 -8.87 8.02
C HIS A 5 10.37 -9.51 9.40
N ASP A 6 9.23 -9.45 10.09
CA ASP A 6 9.03 -10.21 11.33
C ASP A 6 8.28 -11.54 11.06
N GLN A 7 8.25 -12.40 12.08
CA GLN A 7 7.60 -13.71 12.02
C GLN A 7 6.08 -13.62 11.91
N ASP A 8 5.50 -12.45 12.19
CA ASP A 8 4.05 -12.21 12.16
C ASP A 8 3.58 -11.65 10.79
N GLY A 9 4.45 -11.64 9.78
CA GLY A 9 4.12 -11.18 8.43
C GLY A 9 4.11 -9.66 8.27
N PHE A 10 4.73 -8.92 9.20
CA PHE A 10 4.92 -7.49 9.06
C PHE A 10 6.23 -7.16 8.35
N THR A 11 6.16 -6.11 7.52
CA THR A 11 7.34 -5.52 6.89
C THR A 11 7.59 -4.15 7.52
N TYR A 12 8.80 -3.92 8.01
CA TYR A 12 9.23 -2.64 8.57
C TYR A 12 10.24 -1.98 7.65
N ILE A 13 10.03 -0.68 7.42
CA ILE A 13 10.91 0.14 6.60
C ILE A 13 11.50 1.26 7.45
N LYS A 14 12.83 1.31 7.56
CA LYS A 14 13.59 2.45 8.07
C LYS A 14 14.11 3.28 6.90
N TYR A 15 13.40 4.36 6.57
CA TYR A 15 13.72 5.21 5.41
C TYR A 15 14.38 6.55 5.79
N ALA A 16 14.42 6.92 7.07
CA ALA A 16 15.17 8.06 7.60
C ALA A 16 15.58 7.81 9.06
N GLU A 17 16.73 8.35 9.47
CA GLU A 17 17.35 8.07 10.78
C GLU A 17 16.48 8.50 11.97
N ASN A 18 15.86 9.68 11.87
CA ASN A 18 15.01 10.27 12.91
C ASN A 18 13.52 9.98 12.73
N LYS A 19 13.16 8.95 11.96
CA LYS A 19 11.77 8.54 11.74
C LYS A 19 11.52 7.17 12.37
N ARG A 20 10.34 7.01 12.96
CA ARG A 20 9.84 5.71 13.39
C ARG A 20 9.80 4.74 12.19
N LEU A 21 9.94 3.45 12.48
CA LEU A 21 9.77 2.41 11.47
C LEU A 21 8.39 2.49 10.82
N LEU A 22 8.37 2.45 9.49
CA LEU A 22 7.14 2.39 8.73
C LEU A 22 6.72 0.92 8.63
N LYS A 23 5.63 0.56 9.31
CA LYS A 23 5.05 -0.78 9.30
C LYS A 23 4.05 -0.94 8.15
N LEU A 24 4.21 -2.01 7.37
CA LEU A 24 3.32 -2.51 6.32
C LEU A 24 2.89 -3.94 6.65
N THR A 25 1.70 -4.33 6.19
CA THR A 25 1.23 -5.71 6.20
C THR A 25 0.36 -5.96 4.98
N VAL A 26 0.08 -7.23 4.71
CA VAL A 26 -0.78 -7.65 3.61
C VAL A 26 -2.19 -7.15 3.84
N TYR A 27 -2.77 -6.53 2.82
CA TYR A 27 -4.19 -6.26 2.74
C TYR A 27 -4.88 -7.52 2.23
N TRP A 28 -5.74 -8.13 3.04
CA TRP A 28 -6.44 -9.35 2.67
C TRP A 28 -7.79 -9.03 2.02
N ILE A 29 -8.05 -9.66 0.88
CA ILE A 29 -9.36 -9.67 0.24
C ILE A 29 -10.09 -10.93 0.70
N ASP A 30 -11.06 -10.76 1.59
CA ASP A 30 -11.85 -11.85 2.20
C ASP A 30 -13.33 -11.84 1.78
N GLY A 31 -13.71 -10.92 0.89
CA GLY A 31 -15.05 -10.80 0.36
C GLY A 31 -15.30 -9.47 -0.36
N VAL A 32 -16.54 -9.28 -0.83
CA VAL A 32 -16.94 -8.13 -1.66
C VAL A 32 -16.64 -6.78 -1.00
N GLU A 33 -16.81 -6.67 0.32
CA GLU A 33 -16.56 -5.41 1.03
C GLU A 33 -15.09 -5.01 0.98
N SER A 34 -14.18 -5.94 1.30
CA SER A 34 -12.73 -5.72 1.21
C SER A 34 -12.27 -5.43 -0.23
N GLU A 35 -12.91 -6.05 -1.22
CA GLU A 35 -12.64 -5.77 -2.64
C GLU A 35 -13.10 -4.36 -3.04
N MET A 36 -14.32 -3.97 -2.69
CA MET A 36 -14.82 -2.61 -2.91
C MET A 36 -13.96 -1.55 -2.20
N PHE A 37 -13.46 -1.88 -1.01
CA PHE A 37 -12.59 -0.98 -0.28
C PHE A 37 -11.20 -0.85 -0.92
N LEU A 38 -10.66 -1.94 -1.46
CA LEU A 38 -9.44 -1.91 -2.28
C LEU A 38 -9.63 -1.01 -3.51
N GLN A 39 -10.77 -1.11 -4.21
CA GLN A 39 -11.09 -0.22 -5.33
C GLN A 39 -11.12 1.26 -4.92
N THR A 40 -11.56 1.55 -3.69
CA THR A 40 -11.52 2.90 -3.13
C THR A 40 -10.08 3.38 -2.91
N ILE A 41 -9.19 2.50 -2.43
CA ILE A 41 -7.75 2.79 -2.28
C ILE A 41 -7.11 3.02 -3.65
N ILE A 42 -7.36 2.15 -4.62
CA ILE A 42 -6.85 2.26 -6.00
C ILE A 42 -7.24 3.62 -6.59
N ARG A 43 -8.54 3.93 -6.60
CA ARG A 43 -9.06 5.20 -7.13
C ARG A 43 -8.45 6.41 -6.44
N TYR A 44 -8.28 6.35 -5.12
CA TYR A 44 -7.64 7.43 -4.38
C TYR A 44 -6.17 7.62 -4.81
N VAL A 45 -5.39 6.55 -4.91
CA VAL A 45 -3.98 6.64 -5.31
C VAL A 45 -3.85 7.17 -6.73
N THR A 46 -4.60 6.63 -7.69
CA THR A 46 -4.51 7.05 -9.10
C THR A 46 -4.96 8.49 -9.32
N THR A 47 -5.84 9.01 -8.47
CA THR A 47 -6.31 10.41 -8.50
C THR A 47 -5.31 11.38 -7.84
N VAL A 48 -4.70 10.99 -6.72
CA VAL A 48 -3.94 11.91 -5.85
C VAL A 48 -2.43 11.84 -6.07
N ALA A 49 -1.91 10.69 -6.50
CA ALA A 49 -0.48 10.51 -6.71
C ALA A 49 -0.03 11.07 -8.07
N ASN A 50 1.25 11.45 -8.15
CA ASN A 50 1.86 11.86 -9.41
C ASN A 50 1.91 10.71 -10.41
N HIS A 51 2.09 11.01 -11.70
CA HIS A 51 2.23 9.99 -12.73
C HIS A 51 3.32 8.94 -12.39
N PRO A 52 3.11 7.63 -12.64
CA PRO A 52 4.03 6.57 -12.21
C PRO A 52 5.47 6.74 -12.68
N LYS A 53 5.69 7.20 -13.93
CA LYS A 53 7.03 7.54 -14.46
C LYS A 53 7.81 8.53 -13.61
N HIS A 54 7.15 9.45 -12.90
CA HIS A 54 7.81 10.37 -11.98
C HIS A 54 8.06 9.72 -10.62
N ILE A 55 7.13 8.91 -10.15
CA ILE A 55 7.25 8.20 -8.87
C ILE A 55 8.41 7.20 -8.92
N GLY A 56 8.57 6.46 -10.02
CA GLY A 56 9.66 5.50 -10.21
C GLY A 56 11.06 6.12 -10.26
N LYS A 57 11.16 7.45 -10.35
CA LYS A 57 12.43 8.21 -10.31
C LYS A 57 12.69 8.84 -8.94
N LEU A 58 11.81 8.63 -7.95
CA LEU A 58 12.00 9.17 -6.62
C LEU A 58 13.11 8.41 -5.89
N GLU A 59 13.93 9.17 -5.18
CA GLU A 59 14.85 8.61 -4.18
C GLU A 59 14.09 7.73 -3.17
N PRO A 60 14.67 6.62 -2.69
CA PRO A 60 13.98 5.68 -1.81
C PRO A 60 13.33 6.34 -0.59
N ALA A 61 14.01 7.29 0.05
CA ALA A 61 13.46 8.01 1.20
C ALA A 61 12.22 8.85 0.84
N LYS A 62 12.21 9.48 -0.34
CA LYS A 62 11.06 10.26 -0.84
C LYS A 62 9.90 9.35 -1.23
N TYR A 63 10.20 8.19 -1.82
CA TYR A 63 9.21 7.17 -2.15
C TYR A 63 8.48 6.67 -0.89
N TRP A 64 9.21 6.26 0.14
CA TRP A 64 8.57 5.79 1.38
C TRP A 64 7.85 6.90 2.15
N SER A 65 8.36 8.13 2.09
CA SER A 65 7.63 9.29 2.60
C SER A 65 6.31 9.55 1.84
N LEU A 66 6.25 9.26 0.54
CA LEU A 66 5.03 9.33 -0.24
C LEU A 66 4.03 8.27 0.19
N VAL A 67 4.46 7.01 0.35
CA VAL A 67 3.62 5.91 0.88
C VAL A 67 3.02 6.27 2.23
N GLU A 68 3.83 6.74 3.19
CA GLU A 68 3.34 7.13 4.51
C GLU A 68 2.34 8.31 4.43
N ARG A 69 2.64 9.30 3.58
CA ARG A 69 1.77 10.48 3.39
C ARG A 69 0.43 10.09 2.81
N LEU A 70 0.41 9.31 1.72
CA LEU A 70 -0.82 8.87 1.06
C LEU A 70 -1.69 8.06 2.04
N ALA A 71 -1.10 7.11 2.76
CA ALA A 71 -1.82 6.32 3.77
C ALA A 71 -2.37 7.20 4.91
N THR A 72 -1.61 8.20 5.35
CA THR A 72 -2.06 9.12 6.40
C THR A 72 -3.22 9.98 5.96
N MET A 73 -3.17 10.53 4.75
CA MET A 73 -4.26 11.34 4.19
C MET A 73 -5.50 10.47 3.95
N PHE A 74 -5.33 9.28 3.37
CA PHE A 74 -6.42 8.32 3.17
C PHE A 74 -7.10 7.96 4.49
N CYS A 75 -6.33 7.59 5.52
CA CYS A 75 -6.89 7.22 6.83
C CYS A 75 -7.64 8.38 7.49
N LYS A 76 -7.23 9.63 7.27
CA LYS A 76 -7.95 10.81 7.76
C LYS A 76 -9.26 11.05 7.04
N SER A 77 -9.33 10.78 5.74
CA SER A 77 -10.52 11.02 4.93
C SER A 77 -11.58 9.93 5.05
N TYR A 78 -11.15 8.67 5.20
CA TYR A 78 -12.05 7.52 5.10
C TYR A 78 -12.23 6.72 6.39
N SER A 79 -11.46 7.00 7.45
CA SER A 79 -11.50 6.27 8.73
C SER A 79 -11.56 4.74 8.57
N PRO A 80 -10.62 4.13 7.82
CA PRO A 80 -10.68 2.71 7.41
C PRO A 80 -10.87 1.76 8.58
N THR A 81 -10.21 2.02 9.70
CA THR A 81 -10.23 1.13 10.86
C THR A 81 -11.60 1.11 11.54
N THR A 82 -12.26 2.27 11.62
CA THR A 82 -13.60 2.38 12.22
C THR A 82 -14.67 1.83 11.29
N ASN A 83 -14.55 2.08 9.99
CA ASN A 83 -15.61 1.79 9.03
C ASN A 83 -15.51 0.39 8.41
N TYR A 84 -14.30 -0.17 8.32
CA TYR A 84 -14.03 -1.40 7.56
C TYR A 84 -13.10 -2.37 8.30
N GLY A 85 -12.69 -2.07 9.54
CA GLY A 85 -11.71 -2.88 10.27
C GLY A 85 -10.28 -2.83 9.71
N VAL A 86 -10.05 -2.13 8.60
CA VAL A 86 -8.75 -2.07 7.92
C VAL A 86 -7.79 -1.13 8.67
N THR A 87 -6.65 -1.67 9.05
CA THR A 87 -5.62 -0.94 9.79
C THR A 87 -4.74 -0.10 8.86
N LYS A 88 -4.09 0.91 9.43
CA LYS A 88 -3.16 1.78 8.66
C LYS A 88 -1.98 1.02 8.01
N PRO A 89 -1.37 0.00 8.65
CA PRO A 89 -0.40 -0.86 7.98
C PRO A 89 -0.94 -1.58 6.74
N GLU A 90 -2.18 -2.06 6.75
CA GLU A 90 -2.82 -2.70 5.59
C GLU A 90 -3.04 -1.69 4.46
N VAL A 91 -3.55 -0.49 4.81
CA VAL A 91 -3.68 0.61 3.84
C VAL A 91 -2.33 0.97 3.21
N ARG A 92 -1.24 0.99 3.97
CA ARG A 92 0.11 1.21 3.41
C ARG A 92 0.53 0.09 2.48
N GLY A 93 0.22 -1.17 2.81
CA GLY A 93 0.45 -2.33 1.95
C GLY A 93 -0.27 -2.18 0.62
N ALA A 94 -1.57 -1.90 0.64
CA ALA A 94 -2.38 -1.68 -0.55
C ALA A 94 -1.88 -0.49 -1.39
N ILE A 95 -1.55 0.64 -0.77
CA ILE A 95 -0.99 1.80 -1.48
C ILE A 95 0.35 1.45 -2.12
N TYR A 96 1.23 0.76 -1.39
CA TYR A 96 2.52 0.32 -1.93
C TYR A 96 2.33 -0.59 -3.15
N PHE A 97 1.41 -1.56 -3.07
CA PHE A 97 1.02 -2.43 -4.17
C PHE A 97 0.58 -1.64 -5.41
N VAL A 98 -0.33 -0.68 -5.26
CA VAL A 98 -0.82 0.15 -6.38
C VAL A 98 0.30 0.97 -7.02
N LEU A 99 1.17 1.56 -6.20
CA LEU A 99 2.31 2.33 -6.69
C LEU A 99 3.30 1.45 -7.46
N GLN A 100 3.61 0.25 -6.97
CA GLN A 100 4.52 -0.68 -7.65
C GLN A 100 3.94 -1.16 -8.99
N ALA A 101 2.65 -1.49 -9.02
CA ALA A 101 1.97 -1.88 -10.26
C ALA A 101 2.07 -0.76 -11.31
N GLY A 102 1.77 0.48 -10.92
CA GLY A 102 1.90 1.62 -11.82
C GLY A 102 3.34 1.90 -12.29
N ILE A 103 4.32 1.78 -11.40
CA ILE A 103 5.73 1.96 -11.77
C ILE A 103 6.17 0.89 -12.78
N LYS A 104 5.79 -0.37 -12.55
CA LYS A 104 6.11 -1.50 -13.42
C LYS A 104 5.49 -1.34 -14.82
N ALA A 105 4.23 -0.90 -14.88
CA ALA A 105 3.54 -0.64 -16.15
C ALA A 105 4.01 0.66 -16.84
N GLY A 106 4.53 1.62 -16.08
CA GLY A 106 4.87 2.96 -16.57
C GLY A 106 3.67 3.90 -16.71
N GLU A 107 2.47 3.44 -16.36
CA GLU A 107 1.20 4.16 -16.32
C GLU A 107 0.28 3.52 -15.27
N TRP A 108 -0.87 4.12 -14.97
CA TRP A 108 -1.81 3.48 -14.04
C TRP A 108 -2.54 2.33 -14.75
N PRO A 109 -2.40 1.08 -14.29
CA PRO A 109 -3.06 -0.05 -14.94
C PRO A 109 -4.58 0.07 -14.84
N GLU A 110 -5.28 -0.46 -15.83
CA GLU A 110 -6.73 -0.66 -15.78
C GLU A 110 -7.07 -1.82 -14.82
N ASP A 111 -6.26 -2.88 -14.85
CA ASP A 111 -6.39 -4.06 -14.00
C ASP A 111 -5.16 -4.24 -13.11
N PHE A 112 -5.39 -4.63 -11.85
CA PHE A 112 -4.35 -4.91 -10.87
C PHE A 112 -4.23 -6.41 -10.63
N GLU A 113 -3.10 -6.98 -11.03
CA GLU A 113 -2.82 -8.40 -10.82
C GLU A 113 -2.43 -8.67 -9.36
N VAL A 114 -3.25 -9.48 -8.67
CA VAL A 114 -2.99 -9.96 -7.31
C VAL A 114 -2.23 -11.28 -7.40
N THR A 115 -0.98 -11.30 -6.96
CA THR A 115 -0.12 -12.49 -7.00
C THR A 115 0.31 -12.93 -5.59
N PRO A 116 0.66 -14.21 -5.40
CA PRO A 116 1.27 -14.68 -4.16
C PRO A 116 2.51 -13.84 -3.80
N GLY A 117 2.55 -13.30 -2.59
CA GLY A 117 3.64 -12.42 -2.11
C GLY A 117 3.44 -10.93 -2.37
N ALA A 118 2.38 -10.51 -3.06
CA ALA A 118 1.99 -9.10 -3.13
C ALA A 118 1.50 -8.58 -1.76
N PHE A 119 1.48 -7.25 -1.58
CA PHE A 119 0.90 -6.63 -0.36
C PHE A 119 -0.63 -6.53 -0.40
N VAL A 120 -1.26 -7.06 -1.44
CA VAL A 120 -2.69 -7.34 -1.57
C VAL A 120 -2.79 -8.80 -1.94
N GLN A 121 -3.58 -9.60 -1.22
CA GLN A 121 -3.73 -11.04 -1.46
C GLN A 121 -5.16 -11.49 -1.19
N TYR A 122 -5.60 -12.58 -1.81
CA TYR A 122 -6.88 -13.20 -1.47
C TYR A 122 -6.71 -14.01 -0.18
N TRP A 123 -7.74 -14.01 0.68
CA TRP A 123 -7.70 -14.75 1.95
C TRP A 123 -7.45 -16.26 1.77
N GLU A 124 -7.89 -16.81 0.64
CA GLU A 124 -7.69 -18.21 0.26
C GLU A 124 -6.20 -18.59 0.16
N ASP A 125 -5.33 -17.61 -0.13
CA ASP A 125 -3.88 -17.79 -0.25
C ASP A 125 -3.14 -17.84 1.10
N ARG A 126 -3.87 -17.71 2.23
CA ARG A 126 -3.29 -17.80 3.58
C ARG A 126 -2.99 -19.25 4.03
N ARG A 127 -3.31 -20.25 3.20
CA ARG A 127 -3.23 -21.69 3.53
C ARG A 127 -1.87 -22.31 3.23
#